data_AF-M7TA87-F1
#
_entry.id   AF-M7TA87-F1
#
_cell.length_a   1.000
_cell.length_b   1.000
_cell.length_c   1.000
_cell.angle_alpha   90.00
_cell.angle_beta   90.00
_cell.angle_gamma   90.00
#
_symmetry.space_group_name_H-M   'P 1'
#
loop_
_entity.id
_entity.type
_entity.pdbx_description
1 polymer ?
#
loop_
_entity_poly.entity_id
_entity_poly.type
_entity_poly.pdbx_seq_one_letter_code
_entity_poly.pdbx_strand_id
1 'polypeptide(L)'
;MRLSTLPYLQILLATASTQLVAFPFRPSLVFTTENTDRHPHQYQQQPLMAPSSSPPPSMMQPQMQQENVMLSDVMGRDRSMNAFAEFARQSEAVTRRLEDAARNSTVLAPLNSAIDKLERKPWEDPRDYAAFGEEDAYKGGDGQDRAQRNLRRFVEAHVVPASPWAEGERRCTLLDGDREVWWETRAEDGVRVVS
;
A
#
# COMPACT_ATOMS: atom_id res chain seq x y z
N MET A 1 12.97 -52.12 -45.35
CA MET A 1 11.61 -52.52 -44.89
C MET A 1 11.71 -53.11 -43.49
N ARG A 2 11.34 -52.37 -42.44
CA ARG A 2 10.63 -52.88 -41.25
C ARG A 2 9.87 -51.71 -40.61
N LEU A 3 8.61 -51.99 -40.33
CA LEU A 3 7.54 -51.10 -39.91
C LEU A 3 7.46 -50.98 -38.38
N SER A 4 6.94 -49.83 -37.94
CA SER A 4 5.98 -49.61 -36.85
C SER A 4 6.37 -49.93 -35.39
N THR A 5 6.22 -48.95 -34.50
CA THR A 5 4.97 -48.72 -33.73
C THR A 5 5.15 -47.55 -32.74
N LEU A 6 4.17 -46.64 -32.71
CA LEU A 6 4.03 -45.56 -31.73
C LEU A 6 3.20 -46.07 -30.54
N PRO A 7 3.58 -45.79 -29.28
CA PRO A 7 2.64 -45.93 -28.17
C PRO A 7 1.85 -44.63 -27.97
N TYR A 8 0.56 -44.74 -28.31
CA TYR A 8 -0.55 -43.92 -27.84
C TYR A 8 -0.69 -44.14 -26.32
N LEU A 9 -0.64 -43.09 -25.49
CA LEU A 9 -1.10 -43.19 -24.10
C LEU A 9 -2.01 -42.01 -23.76
N GLN A 10 -3.21 -42.39 -23.34
CA GLN A 10 -4.38 -41.56 -23.12
C GLN A 10 -4.21 -40.67 -21.88
N ILE A 11 -4.48 -39.38 -22.02
CA ILE A 11 -4.53 -38.43 -20.90
C ILE A 11 -5.91 -38.52 -20.26
N LEU A 12 -5.97 -39.04 -19.04
CA LEU A 12 -7.15 -39.06 -18.18
C LEU A 12 -7.50 -37.62 -17.75
N LEU A 13 -8.66 -37.11 -18.19
CA LEU A 13 -9.25 -35.90 -17.63
C LEU A 13 -9.84 -36.22 -16.24
N ALA A 14 -9.24 -35.65 -15.19
CA ALA A 14 -9.87 -35.59 -13.88
C ALA A 14 -10.63 -34.26 -13.76
N THR A 15 -11.96 -34.34 -13.62
CA THR A 15 -12.83 -33.19 -13.40
C THR A 15 -12.80 -32.79 -11.92
N ALA A 16 -12.32 -31.58 -11.63
CA ALA A 16 -12.36 -30.96 -10.32
C ALA A 16 -13.79 -30.54 -9.97
N SER A 17 -14.30 -30.96 -8.81
CA SER A 17 -15.60 -30.52 -8.28
C SER A 17 -15.37 -29.64 -7.05
N THR A 18 -15.57 -28.34 -7.18
CA THR A 18 -15.48 -27.36 -6.09
C THR A 18 -16.84 -27.25 -5.40
N GLN A 19 -16.94 -27.59 -4.11
CA GLN A 19 -18.13 -27.30 -3.31
C GLN A 19 -17.92 -26.03 -2.48
N LEU A 20 -18.74 -25.01 -2.72
CA LEU A 20 -18.82 -23.78 -1.92
C LEU A 20 -19.72 -24.03 -0.71
N VAL A 21 -19.14 -24.01 0.49
CA VAL A 21 -19.91 -23.96 1.74
C VAL A 21 -20.22 -22.49 2.04
N ALA A 22 -21.49 -22.12 1.88
CA ALA A 22 -22.02 -20.81 2.24
C ALA A 22 -22.23 -20.73 3.76
N PHE A 23 -21.57 -19.78 4.43
CA PHE A 23 -21.82 -19.44 5.82
C PHE A 23 -23.03 -18.48 5.92
N PRO A 24 -24.03 -18.75 6.76
CA PRO A 24 -25.13 -17.83 6.98
C PRO A 24 -24.69 -16.69 7.92
N PHE A 25 -24.72 -15.47 7.36
CA PHE A 25 -24.70 -14.19 8.06
C PHE A 25 -25.92 -14.09 9.00
N ARG A 26 -25.71 -13.74 10.27
CA ARG A 26 -26.78 -13.32 11.19
C ARG A 26 -26.52 -11.88 11.63
N PRO A 27 -27.34 -10.90 11.21
CA PRO A 27 -27.34 -9.57 11.80
C PRO A 27 -28.42 -9.46 12.89
N SER A 28 -28.29 -8.38 13.68
CA SER A 28 -29.23 -7.82 14.68
C SER A 28 -29.01 -8.35 16.10
N LEU A 29 -28.95 -7.53 17.16
CA LEU A 29 -29.85 -6.42 17.46
C LEU A 29 -29.33 -5.53 18.62
N VAL A 30 -29.84 -4.29 18.63
CA VAL A 30 -30.26 -3.48 19.80
C VAL A 30 -29.21 -2.62 20.52
N PHE A 31 -29.26 -1.34 20.15
CA PHE A 31 -29.02 -0.19 21.03
C PHE A 31 -30.06 -0.18 22.15
N THR A 32 -29.62 -0.25 23.41
CA THR A 32 -30.43 0.18 24.55
C THR A 32 -30.09 1.62 24.87
N THR A 33 -31.07 2.51 24.69
CA THR A 33 -31.09 3.83 25.29
C THR A 33 -31.69 3.68 26.68
N GLU A 34 -30.97 4.12 27.71
CA GLU A 34 -31.53 4.29 29.06
C GLU A 34 -31.61 5.77 29.41
N ASN A 35 -32.63 6.07 30.18
CA ASN A 35 -33.43 7.28 30.20
C ASN A 35 -33.13 8.08 31.46
N THR A 36 -33.12 9.41 31.32
CA THR A 36 -33.51 10.43 32.31
C THR A 36 -32.86 10.40 33.70
N ASP A 37 -32.14 11.49 34.01
CA ASP A 37 -32.49 12.25 35.21
C ASP A 37 -32.36 13.75 34.96
N ARG A 38 -33.46 14.47 35.24
CA ARG A 38 -33.61 15.93 35.13
C ARG A 38 -33.03 16.56 36.38
N HIS A 39 -32.44 17.76 36.30
CA HIS A 39 -32.67 18.86 37.26
C HIS A 39 -32.40 20.22 36.57
N PRO A 40 -33.30 21.23 36.68
CA PRO A 40 -33.20 22.49 35.96
C PRO A 40 -32.47 23.55 36.81
N HIS A 41 -31.42 24.18 36.28
CA HIS A 41 -30.87 25.39 36.89
C HIS A 41 -31.40 26.63 36.17
N GLN A 42 -32.14 27.42 36.95
CA GLN A 42 -32.76 28.68 36.57
C GLN A 42 -31.73 29.72 36.12
N TYR A 43 -32.11 30.47 35.09
CA TYR A 43 -31.49 31.74 34.75
C TYR A 43 -31.83 32.78 35.82
N GLN A 44 -30.81 33.40 36.40
CA GLN A 44 -30.94 34.69 37.08
C GLN A 44 -29.93 35.65 36.47
N GLN A 45 -30.42 36.48 35.54
CA GLN A 45 -29.71 37.66 35.06
C GLN A 45 -30.07 38.85 35.96
N GLN A 46 -29.08 39.69 36.29
CA GLN A 46 -29.20 41.16 36.28
C GLN A 46 -27.79 41.81 36.23
N PRO A 47 -27.64 43.06 35.72
CA PRO A 47 -26.46 43.47 34.93
C PRO A 47 -25.64 44.67 35.45
N LEU A 48 -24.48 44.87 34.79
CA LEU A 48 -23.78 46.12 34.37
C LEU A 48 -22.45 46.58 35.04
N MET A 49 -21.50 46.96 34.14
CA MET A 49 -20.23 47.73 34.25
C MET A 49 -18.94 46.91 34.52
N ALA A 50 -17.79 47.08 33.82
CA ALA A 50 -17.23 48.18 33.02
C ALA A 50 -16.22 47.67 31.94
N PRO A 51 -15.68 48.53 31.05
CA PRO A 51 -15.00 48.14 29.80
C PRO A 51 -13.48 47.99 29.99
N SER A 52 -12.83 47.11 29.23
CA SER A 52 -11.37 47.17 29.03
C SER A 52 -10.98 46.57 27.68
N SER A 53 -10.71 47.48 26.74
CA SER A 53 -9.69 47.42 25.68
C SER A 53 -9.55 46.12 24.89
N SER A 54 -10.17 46.11 23.71
CA SER A 54 -9.77 45.27 22.58
C SER A 54 -8.30 45.54 22.20
N PRO A 55 -7.43 44.52 22.06
CA PRO A 55 -6.29 44.66 21.17
C PRO A 55 -6.80 44.71 19.71
N PRO A 56 -6.10 45.37 18.78
CA PRO A 56 -6.51 45.39 17.38
C PRO A 56 -6.53 43.94 16.87
N PRO A 57 -7.45 43.58 15.95
CA PRO A 57 -7.35 42.31 15.26
C PRO A 57 -6.11 42.40 14.37
N SER A 58 -4.97 41.93 14.88
CA SER A 58 -3.88 41.48 14.02
C SER A 58 -4.53 40.52 13.04
N MET A 59 -4.46 40.88 11.76
CA MET A 59 -4.88 40.04 10.66
C MET A 59 -4.18 38.68 10.85
N MET A 60 -4.88 37.74 11.49
CA MET A 60 -4.55 36.33 11.41
C MET A 60 -4.77 35.99 9.95
N GLN A 61 -3.72 36.20 9.15
CA GLN A 61 -3.57 35.45 7.92
C GLN A 61 -3.83 34.00 8.33
N PRO A 62 -4.77 33.29 7.69
CA PRO A 62 -4.82 31.86 7.83
C PRO A 62 -3.45 31.38 7.39
N GLN A 63 -2.57 31.10 8.36
CA GLN A 63 -1.46 30.22 8.10
C GLN A 63 -2.17 28.96 7.67
N MET A 64 -2.21 28.72 6.35
CA MET A 64 -2.52 27.42 5.83
C MET A 64 -1.45 26.54 6.43
N GLN A 65 -1.76 25.97 7.60
CA GLN A 65 -1.12 24.80 8.11
C GLN A 65 -1.38 23.80 6.99
N GLN A 66 -0.44 23.72 6.05
CA GLN A 66 -0.30 22.52 5.26
C GLN A 66 -0.11 21.45 6.31
N GLU A 67 -1.20 20.78 6.65
CA GLU A 67 -1.12 19.52 7.38
C GLU A 67 -0.04 18.75 6.65
N ASN A 68 1.05 18.47 7.37
CA ASN A 68 2.20 17.80 6.81
C ASN A 68 1.80 16.34 6.65
N VAL A 69 0.97 16.07 5.64
CA VAL A 69 0.45 14.74 5.34
C VAL A 69 1.63 13.91 4.87
N MET A 70 1.94 12.85 5.61
CA MET A 70 3.07 11.99 5.28
C MET A 70 2.76 11.16 4.04
N LEU A 71 3.79 10.74 3.30
CA LEU A 71 3.61 9.88 2.13
C LEU A 71 2.96 8.55 2.52
N SER A 72 3.25 8.05 3.73
CA SER A 72 2.61 6.87 4.33
C SER A 72 1.09 7.04 4.50
N ASP A 73 0.61 8.24 4.89
CA ASP A 73 -0.81 8.53 5.07
C ASP A 73 -1.56 8.55 3.74
N VAL A 74 -0.95 9.13 2.70
CA VAL A 74 -1.55 9.21 1.36
C VAL A 74 -1.69 7.82 0.75
N MET A 75 -0.64 6.99 0.85
CA MET A 75 -0.64 5.64 0.30
C MET A 75 -1.73 4.74 0.90
N GLY A 76 -2.06 4.91 2.18
CA GLY A 76 -3.11 4.12 2.83
C GLY A 76 -4.54 4.50 2.43
N ARG A 77 -4.74 5.65 1.78
CA ARG A 77 -6.08 6.18 1.43
C ARG A 77 -6.54 5.74 0.05
N ASP A 78 -5.62 5.49 -0.87
CA ASP A 78 -5.95 5.10 -2.24
C ASP A 78 -6.16 3.59 -2.36
N ARG A 79 -7.44 3.18 -2.49
CA ARG A 79 -7.84 1.78 -2.59
C ARG A 79 -7.23 1.06 -3.80
N SER A 80 -6.85 1.77 -4.85
CA SER A 80 -6.30 1.18 -6.07
C SER A 80 -4.88 0.62 -5.88
N MET A 81 -4.18 1.01 -4.80
CA MET A 81 -2.80 0.58 -4.50
C MET A 81 -2.63 0.04 -3.06
N ASN A 82 -3.73 -0.30 -2.38
CA ASN A 82 -3.70 -0.79 -1.00
C ASN A 82 -2.82 -2.03 -0.80
N ALA A 83 -2.72 -2.94 -1.78
CA ALA A 83 -1.85 -4.10 -1.68
C ALA A 83 -0.37 -3.69 -1.58
N PHE A 84 0.05 -2.71 -2.39
CA PHE A 84 1.40 -2.15 -2.30
C PHE A 84 1.64 -1.44 -0.96
N ALA A 85 0.66 -0.68 -0.47
CA ALA A 85 0.76 -0.02 0.83
C ALA A 85 0.93 -1.03 1.99
N GLU A 86 0.26 -2.18 1.92
CA GLU A 86 0.44 -3.30 2.86
C GLU A 86 1.88 -3.82 2.86
N PHE A 87 2.44 -4.05 1.67
CA PHE A 87 3.82 -4.52 1.54
C PHE A 87 4.82 -3.49 2.05
N ALA A 88 4.59 -2.20 1.76
CA ALA A 88 5.49 -1.13 2.18
C ALA A 88 5.61 -1.03 3.71
N ARG A 89 4.50 -1.23 4.43
CA ARG A 89 4.48 -1.26 5.90
C ARG A 89 5.29 -2.40 6.53
N GLN A 90 5.55 -3.47 5.78
CA GLN A 90 6.38 -4.58 6.24
C GLN A 90 7.89 -4.30 6.10
N SER A 91 8.26 -3.22 5.38
CA SER A 91 9.66 -2.78 5.24
C SER A 91 9.91 -1.59 6.15
N GLU A 92 10.67 -1.80 7.23
CA GLU A 92 11.05 -0.74 8.17
C GLU A 92 11.84 0.38 7.46
N ALA A 93 12.75 0.02 6.54
CA ALA A 93 13.56 0.97 5.79
C ALA A 93 12.70 1.93 4.95
N VAL A 94 11.66 1.39 4.30
CA VAL A 94 10.73 2.18 3.48
C VAL A 94 9.80 2.99 4.37
N THR A 95 9.23 2.40 5.41
CA THR A 95 8.35 3.10 6.37
C THR A 95 9.05 4.33 6.95
N ARG A 96 10.28 4.16 7.47
CA ARG A 96 11.09 5.26 8.01
C ARG A 96 11.45 6.32 6.96
N ARG A 97 11.53 5.97 5.68
CA ARG A 97 11.78 6.94 4.61
C ARG A 97 10.52 7.75 4.29
N LEU A 98 9.35 7.11 4.27
CA LEU A 98 8.08 7.74 3.91
C LEU A 98 7.46 8.57 5.03
N GLU A 99 7.84 8.31 6.28
CA GLU A 99 7.45 9.09 7.46
C GLU A 99 8.39 10.27 7.74
N ASP A 100 9.46 10.45 6.95
CA ASP A 100 10.41 11.54 7.14
C ASP A 100 10.09 12.73 6.23
N ALA A 101 9.42 13.73 6.80
CA ALA A 101 9.06 14.97 6.12
C ALA A 101 10.25 15.80 5.62
N ALA A 102 11.48 15.57 6.09
CA ALA A 102 12.66 16.28 5.61
C ALA A 102 13.24 15.68 4.31
N ARG A 103 12.77 14.49 3.90
CA ARG A 103 13.34 13.74 2.76
C ARG A 103 12.31 13.50 1.66
N ASN A 104 12.44 14.25 0.57
CA ASN A 104 11.63 14.04 -0.63
C ASN A 104 11.82 12.64 -1.21
N SER A 105 10.70 12.00 -1.58
CA SER A 105 10.68 10.68 -2.20
C SER A 105 9.55 10.61 -3.22
N THR A 106 9.74 9.80 -4.26
CA THR A 106 8.70 9.45 -5.22
C THR A 106 8.40 7.97 -5.09
N VAL A 107 7.13 7.64 -4.92
CA VAL A 107 6.67 6.25 -4.81
C VAL A 107 6.00 5.86 -6.12
N LEU A 108 6.56 4.84 -6.77
CA LEU A 108 6.05 4.24 -8.00
C LEU A 108 5.13 3.07 -7.64
N ALA A 109 3.97 3.36 -7.05
CA ALA A 109 3.08 2.31 -6.54
C ALA A 109 2.34 1.59 -7.69
N PRO A 110 2.51 0.26 -7.86
CA PRO A 110 1.71 -0.50 -8.80
C PRO A 110 0.25 -0.55 -8.32
N LEU A 111 -0.67 -0.57 -9.29
CA LEU A 111 -2.08 -0.83 -9.03
C LEU A 111 -2.26 -2.26 -8.51
N ASN A 112 -3.29 -2.50 -7.69
CA ASN A 112 -3.66 -3.84 -7.24
C ASN A 112 -3.86 -4.78 -8.45
N SER A 113 -4.48 -4.28 -9.52
CA SER A 113 -4.68 -5.05 -10.76
C SER A 113 -3.36 -5.40 -11.48
N ALA A 114 -2.28 -4.64 -11.26
CA ALA A 114 -0.96 -4.99 -11.77
C ALA A 114 -0.31 -6.07 -10.88
N ILE A 115 -0.46 -5.98 -9.56
CA ILE A 115 0.00 -7.00 -8.60
C ILE A 115 -0.70 -8.35 -8.86
N ASP A 116 -2.01 -8.34 -9.08
CA ASP A 116 -2.80 -9.54 -9.33
C ASP A 116 -2.44 -10.26 -10.63
N LYS A 117 -1.91 -9.53 -11.61
CA LYS A 117 -1.48 -10.05 -12.91
C LYS A 117 -0.04 -10.58 -12.92
N LEU A 118 0.70 -10.41 -11.82
CA LEU A 118 2.04 -10.95 -11.74
C LEU A 118 2.00 -12.49 -11.85
N GLU A 119 2.92 -13.04 -12.64
CA GLU A 119 3.06 -14.50 -12.79
C GLU A 119 3.36 -15.20 -11.47
N ARG A 120 4.02 -14.49 -10.55
CA ARG A 120 4.42 -14.94 -9.23
C ARG A 120 4.14 -13.86 -8.20
N LYS A 121 3.95 -14.27 -6.96
CA LYS A 121 3.71 -13.32 -5.87
C LYS A 121 4.98 -12.53 -5.56
N PRO A 122 4.87 -11.27 -5.09
CA PRO A 122 6.04 -10.43 -4.78
C PRO A 122 6.98 -10.99 -3.71
N TRP A 123 6.51 -11.91 -2.85
CA TRP A 123 7.32 -12.60 -1.84
C TRP A 123 8.05 -13.83 -2.38
N GLU A 124 7.80 -14.22 -3.64
CA GLU A 124 8.37 -15.40 -4.26
C GLU A 124 9.54 -15.05 -5.19
N ASP A 125 10.68 -15.71 -4.99
CA ASP A 125 11.85 -15.70 -5.85
C ASP A 125 12.06 -17.09 -6.50
N PRO A 126 12.23 -17.18 -7.83
CA PRO A 126 12.57 -18.43 -8.51
C PRO A 126 13.83 -19.13 -7.97
N ARG A 127 14.79 -18.36 -7.45
CA ARG A 127 16.03 -18.89 -6.87
C ARG A 127 15.78 -19.63 -5.56
N ASP A 128 14.81 -19.16 -4.76
CA ASP A 128 14.42 -19.83 -3.53
C ASP A 128 13.76 -21.19 -3.86
N TYR A 129 12.92 -21.24 -4.89
CA TYR A 129 12.37 -22.51 -5.38
C TYR A 129 13.44 -23.47 -5.92
N ALA A 130 14.42 -22.95 -6.65
CA ALA A 130 15.54 -23.76 -7.14
C ALA A 130 16.40 -24.33 -6.01
N ALA A 131 16.53 -23.61 -4.89
CA ALA A 131 17.35 -24.00 -3.76
C ALA A 131 16.64 -24.93 -2.77
N PHE A 132 15.34 -24.72 -2.52
CA PHE A 132 14.59 -25.37 -1.44
C PHE A 132 13.41 -26.22 -1.91
N GLY A 133 13.03 -26.16 -3.20
CA GLY A 133 11.85 -26.83 -3.74
C GLY A 133 10.55 -26.07 -3.48
N GLU A 134 9.50 -26.42 -4.23
CA GLU A 134 8.20 -25.73 -4.18
C GLU A 134 7.51 -25.82 -2.81
N GLU A 135 7.62 -26.96 -2.14
CA GLU A 135 6.91 -27.22 -0.88
C GLU A 135 7.58 -26.54 0.33
N ASP A 136 8.91 -26.41 0.32
CA ASP A 136 9.68 -25.98 1.49
C ASP A 136 10.25 -24.56 1.38
N ALA A 137 10.27 -23.95 0.17
CA ALA A 137 10.86 -22.63 -0.04
C ALA A 137 10.32 -21.55 0.91
N TYR A 138 9.03 -21.57 1.24
CA TYR A 138 8.39 -20.57 2.11
C TYR A 138 7.71 -21.16 3.35
N LYS A 139 8.09 -22.38 3.73
CA LYS A 139 7.55 -23.06 4.91
C LYS A 139 8.38 -22.78 6.16
N GLY A 140 7.72 -22.65 7.31
CA GLY A 140 8.37 -22.41 8.60
C GLY A 140 8.98 -21.01 8.73
N GLY A 141 9.74 -20.79 9.81
CA GLY A 141 10.35 -19.49 10.11
C GLY A 141 11.32 -19.01 9.02
N ASP A 142 12.26 -19.86 8.61
CA ASP A 142 13.22 -19.52 7.55
C ASP A 142 12.53 -19.18 6.22
N GLY A 143 11.43 -19.87 5.90
CA GLY A 143 10.61 -19.58 4.73
C GLY A 143 9.92 -18.22 4.82
N GLN A 144 9.39 -17.87 6.00
CA GLN A 144 8.82 -16.55 6.25
C GLN A 144 9.87 -15.44 6.13
N ASP A 145 11.08 -15.66 6.64
CA ASP A 145 12.18 -14.70 6.54
C ASP A 145 12.60 -14.46 5.08
N ARG A 146 12.61 -15.52 4.26
CA ARG A 146 12.84 -15.41 2.80
C ARG A 146 11.75 -14.59 2.13
N ALA A 147 10.48 -14.90 2.41
CA ALA A 147 9.34 -14.15 1.89
C ALA A 147 9.39 -12.66 2.26
N GLN A 148 9.71 -12.34 3.52
CA GLN A 148 9.85 -10.96 3.99
C GLN A 148 11.00 -10.23 3.30
N ARG A 149 12.15 -10.88 3.12
CA ARG A 149 13.28 -10.29 2.38
C ARG A 149 12.91 -10.00 0.92
N ASN A 150 12.16 -10.90 0.27
CA ASN A 150 11.72 -10.71 -1.10
C ASN A 150 10.72 -9.55 -1.21
N LEU A 151 9.77 -9.45 -0.27
CA LEU A 151 8.86 -8.30 -0.18
C LEU A 151 9.61 -6.98 0.01
N ARG A 152 10.59 -6.97 0.92
CA ARG A 152 11.43 -5.78 1.14
C ARG A 152 12.10 -5.33 -0.16
N ARG A 153 12.73 -6.25 -0.90
CA ARG A 153 13.34 -5.96 -2.20
C ARG A 153 12.32 -5.44 -3.20
N PHE A 154 11.15 -6.06 -3.27
CA PHE A 154 10.07 -5.62 -4.16
C PHE A 154 9.67 -4.16 -3.89
N VAL A 155 9.43 -3.79 -2.62
CA VAL A 155 9.01 -2.43 -2.26
C VAL A 155 10.13 -1.41 -2.48
N GLU A 156 11.35 -1.73 -2.04
CA GLU A 156 12.51 -0.83 -2.21
C GLU A 156 12.74 -0.46 -3.69
N ALA A 157 12.45 -1.40 -4.60
CA ALA A 157 12.55 -1.20 -6.04
C ALA A 157 11.52 -0.23 -6.63
N HIS A 158 10.54 0.21 -5.85
CA HIS A 158 9.49 1.15 -6.24
C HIS A 158 9.59 2.51 -5.54
N VAL A 159 10.61 2.71 -4.70
CA VAL A 159 10.81 3.99 -4.00
C VAL A 159 12.06 4.65 -4.56
N VAL A 160 11.90 5.88 -5.07
CA VAL A 160 13.01 6.69 -5.53
C VAL A 160 13.25 7.81 -4.52
N PRO A 161 14.47 7.98 -3.99
CA PRO A 161 14.78 8.91 -2.90
C PRO A 161 14.93 10.37 -3.37
N ALA A 162 14.18 10.78 -4.39
CA ALA A 162 14.16 12.13 -4.94
C ALA A 162 12.75 12.53 -5.37
N SER A 163 12.41 13.81 -5.25
CA SER A 163 11.23 14.42 -5.84
C SER A 163 11.32 15.94 -5.78
N PRO A 164 10.90 16.68 -6.82
CA PRO A 164 10.74 16.22 -8.20
C PRO A 164 12.12 15.87 -8.84
N TRP A 165 12.12 15.25 -10.02
CA TRP A 165 13.33 15.13 -10.87
C TRP A 165 12.98 15.24 -12.35
N ALA A 166 13.96 15.53 -13.21
CA ALA A 166 13.74 15.89 -14.60
C ALA A 166 13.32 14.71 -15.50
N GLU A 167 12.57 14.98 -16.57
CA GLU A 167 12.24 13.98 -17.58
C GLU A 167 13.52 13.41 -18.22
N GLY A 168 13.58 12.09 -18.42
CA GLY A 168 14.77 11.40 -18.95
C GLY A 168 15.95 11.30 -17.98
N GLU A 169 15.87 11.92 -16.80
CA GLU A 169 16.91 11.82 -15.78
C GLU A 169 16.83 10.48 -15.05
N ARG A 170 17.94 9.73 -15.07
CA ARG A 170 18.06 8.45 -14.39
C ARG A 170 18.27 8.62 -12.89
N ARG A 171 17.59 7.79 -12.12
CA ARG A 171 17.65 7.77 -10.65
C ARG A 171 17.65 6.33 -10.13
N CYS A 172 18.52 6.06 -9.16
CA CYS A 172 18.49 4.79 -8.45
C CYS A 172 17.28 4.72 -7.51
N THR A 173 16.71 3.53 -7.37
CA THR A 173 15.70 3.23 -6.35
C THR A 173 16.36 2.98 -4.98
N LEU A 174 15.56 2.72 -3.93
CA LEU A 174 16.09 2.27 -2.64
C LEU A 174 16.61 0.83 -2.66
N LEU A 175 16.29 0.04 -3.70
CA LEU A 175 16.79 -1.32 -3.83
C LEU A 175 18.31 -1.28 -4.02
N ASP A 176 19.03 -2.04 -3.20
CA ASP A 176 20.47 -2.22 -3.33
C ASP A 176 20.83 -2.75 -4.73
N GLY A 177 21.67 -2.00 -5.47
CA GLY A 177 22.15 -2.31 -6.81
C GLY A 177 22.05 -1.12 -7.79
N ASP A 178 22.49 -1.33 -9.03
CA ASP A 178 22.51 -0.31 -10.10
C ASP A 178 21.18 -0.23 -10.87
N ARG A 179 20.04 -0.49 -10.20
CA ARG A 179 18.72 -0.36 -10.85
C ARG A 179 18.35 1.12 -10.94
N GLU A 180 18.52 1.66 -12.12
CA GLU A 180 18.07 3.01 -12.47
C GLU A 180 16.67 2.99 -13.09
N VAL A 181 15.89 4.02 -12.77
CA VAL A 181 14.61 4.31 -13.41
C VAL A 181 14.61 5.74 -13.92
N TRP A 182 13.87 6.00 -14.99
CA TRP A 182 13.58 7.34 -15.48
C TRP A 182 12.15 7.41 -15.97
N TRP A 183 11.60 8.63 -16.06
CA TRP A 183 10.26 8.83 -16.60
C TRP A 183 10.31 9.69 -17.85
N GLU A 184 9.37 9.41 -18.75
CA GLU A 184 9.15 10.12 -20.01
C GLU A 184 7.65 10.35 -20.19
N THR A 185 7.29 11.43 -20.87
CA THR A 185 5.92 11.71 -21.28
C THR A 185 5.70 11.13 -22.67
N ARG A 186 4.79 10.16 -22.80
CA ARG A 186 4.44 9.64 -24.12
C ARG A 186 3.76 10.74 -24.93
N ALA A 187 4.28 11.02 -26.12
CA ALA A 187 3.80 12.10 -26.99
C ALA A 187 2.35 11.93 -27.48
N GLU A 188 1.85 10.69 -27.53
CA GLU A 188 0.53 10.36 -28.07
C GLU A 188 -0.62 10.70 -27.11
N ASP A 189 -0.47 10.39 -25.82
CA ASP A 189 -1.54 10.44 -24.81
C ASP A 189 -1.18 11.33 -23.59
N GLY A 190 0.05 11.84 -23.53
CA GLY A 190 0.54 12.65 -22.40
C GLY A 190 0.78 11.85 -21.11
N VAL A 191 0.74 10.52 -21.17
CA VAL A 191 0.92 9.65 -20.00
C VAL A 191 2.40 9.58 -19.63
N ARG A 192 2.70 9.74 -18.34
CA ARG A 192 4.04 9.50 -17.80
C ARG A 192 4.29 8.01 -17.69
N VAL A 193 5.35 7.54 -18.35
CA VAL A 193 5.80 6.16 -18.32
C VAL A 193 7.13 6.10 -17.60
N VAL A 194 7.28 5.14 -16.69
CA VAL A 194 8.57 4.84 -16.06
C VAL A 194 9.19 3.65 -16.78
N SER A 195 10.47 3.77 -17.14
CA SER A 195 11.29 2.70 -17.70
C SER A 195 12.34 2.24 -16.70
#